data_AF-A0A958SAL4-F1
#
_entry.id   AF-A0A958SAL4-F1
#
_cell.length_a   1.000
_cell.length_b   1.000
_cell.length_c   1.000
_cell.angle_alpha   90.00
_cell.angle_beta   90.00
_cell.angle_gamma   90.00
#
_symmetry.space_group_name_H-M   'P 1'
#
loop_
_entity.id
_entity.type
_entity.pdbx_description
1 polymer ?
#
loop_
_entity_poly.entity_id
_entity_poly.type
_entity_poly.pdbx_seq_one_letter_code
_entity_poly.pdbx_strand_id
1 'polypeptide(L)'
;LASFEVGGPLNEMGKNYFSLPELIKETFSFEAFDKIQDLATAQNTLVNLKGSENLLTVQAMGLELQTAVGKGTPFNIGEAEPFYQMPKEFNFKPYKPTFQGASYYEATNLKAGVFEYEGKRIGFLRIPSYQIRDLVSANLGLKGIIKYLNENSDVLLIDQTSNPGGMVMYSDMIIKGLVGEIRRDSHMRFAFRPGRSIISTFQFLQNQLNSLQDIPELVGLKSKYDTAIETELSALTEAFANDERLTRPVSLSIVSELMIDMLEAPLKVKMTQTEDGKLMRETLKAALGFDPIGDYKYEDSKPIIMMINELDISGGDATPAVLQDYGRVKMVGVNTAGAGGSVGQFGHDLRNQFSFTATQSLMIRKDGGLVENIGVAPDIDFQLKKSDVTEQFVNVLPRLMQTLKDHKAL
;
A
#
# COMPACT_ATOMS: atom_id res chain seq x y z
N LEU A 1 24.07 18.58 -28.35
CA LEU A 1 23.17 18.79 -27.19
C LEU A 1 22.51 17.45 -26.92
N ALA A 2 23.16 16.65 -26.07
CA ALA A 2 22.82 15.24 -25.85
C ALA A 2 21.54 15.14 -25.00
N SER A 3 20.64 14.24 -25.41
CA SER A 3 19.41 13.88 -24.73
C SER A 3 19.72 13.27 -23.37
N PHE A 4 19.28 13.93 -22.30
CA PHE A 4 19.21 13.35 -20.96
C PHE A 4 17.96 12.46 -20.91
N GLU A 5 18.13 11.14 -20.94
CA GLU A 5 17.06 10.22 -20.51
C GLU A 5 17.10 10.09 -18.99
N VAL A 6 16.02 10.49 -18.34
CA VAL A 6 15.82 10.31 -16.89
C VAL A 6 15.09 8.99 -16.70
N GLY A 7 15.79 7.94 -16.30
CA GLY A 7 15.18 6.67 -15.89
C GLY A 7 14.79 6.75 -14.42
N GLY A 8 13.50 6.76 -14.12
CA GLY A 8 12.96 6.63 -12.77
C GLY A 8 11.82 5.62 -12.75
N PRO A 9 11.43 5.06 -11.59
CA PRO A 9 10.41 4.03 -11.49
C PRO A 9 9.02 4.46 -12.03
N LEU A 10 8.74 5.76 -12.10
CA LEU A 10 7.53 6.30 -12.75
C LEU A 10 7.65 6.37 -14.29
N ASN A 11 8.87 6.45 -14.85
CA ASN A 11 9.10 6.38 -16.29
C ASN A 11 9.10 4.93 -16.82
N GLU A 12 9.36 3.94 -15.97
CA GLU A 12 9.18 2.53 -16.33
C GLU A 12 7.70 2.12 -16.41
N MET A 13 6.80 2.77 -15.65
CA MET A 13 5.34 2.62 -15.87
C MET A 13 4.91 3.07 -17.28
N GLY A 14 5.66 3.98 -17.92
CA GLY A 14 5.33 4.51 -19.24
C GLY A 14 5.97 3.77 -20.42
N LYS A 15 6.95 2.87 -20.20
CA LYS A 15 7.72 2.27 -21.31
C LYS A 15 7.26 0.86 -21.72
N ASN A 16 6.49 0.15 -20.89
CA ASN A 16 6.13 -1.26 -21.14
C ASN A 16 4.64 -1.63 -20.94
N TYR A 17 3.72 -0.66 -20.90
CA TYR A 17 2.29 -0.96 -20.81
C TYR A 17 1.54 -0.40 -22.01
N PHE A 18 0.63 -1.22 -22.53
CA PHE A 18 -0.56 -0.81 -23.27
C PHE A 18 -1.06 0.56 -22.79
N SER A 19 -1.60 1.39 -23.69
CA SER A 19 -2.25 2.63 -23.25
C SER A 19 -3.23 2.29 -22.11
N LEU A 20 -3.32 3.13 -21.06
CA LEU A 20 -4.17 2.84 -19.91
C LEU A 20 -5.62 2.43 -20.29
N PRO A 21 -6.23 2.96 -21.38
CA PRO A 21 -7.47 2.43 -21.95
C PRO A 21 -7.38 1.00 -22.50
N GLU A 22 -6.28 0.59 -23.12
CA GLU A 22 -6.02 -0.80 -23.55
C GLU A 22 -5.77 -1.74 -22.37
N LEU A 23 -5.07 -1.30 -21.31
CA LEU A 23 -4.91 -2.09 -20.08
C LEU A 23 -6.27 -2.33 -19.40
N ILE A 24 -7.12 -1.31 -19.35
CA ILE A 24 -8.51 -1.43 -18.85
C ILE A 24 -9.35 -2.32 -19.79
N LYS A 25 -9.20 -2.18 -21.12
CA LYS A 25 -9.91 -3.04 -22.07
C LYS A 25 -9.47 -4.51 -21.99
N GLU A 26 -8.19 -4.81 -21.86
CA GLU A 26 -7.70 -6.20 -21.73
C GLU A 26 -8.06 -6.78 -20.35
N THR A 27 -7.76 -6.06 -19.26
CA THR A 27 -8.03 -6.50 -17.89
C THR A 27 -9.52 -6.71 -17.61
N PHE A 28 -10.40 -5.95 -18.28
CA PHE A 28 -11.85 -6.01 -18.09
C PHE A 28 -12.66 -6.47 -19.32
N SER A 29 -11.98 -7.02 -20.34
CA SER A 29 -12.62 -7.70 -21.47
C SER A 29 -13.41 -8.92 -20.99
N PHE A 30 -14.52 -9.23 -21.67
CA PHE A 30 -15.27 -10.46 -21.42
C PHE A 30 -14.41 -11.71 -21.61
N GLU A 31 -13.43 -11.73 -22.53
CA GLU A 31 -12.52 -12.88 -22.71
C GLU A 31 -11.59 -13.16 -21.51
N ALA A 32 -11.12 -12.13 -20.80
CA ALA A 32 -10.32 -12.32 -19.59
C ALA A 32 -11.17 -12.82 -18.40
N PHE A 33 -12.45 -12.44 -18.37
CA PHE A 33 -13.42 -12.85 -17.34
C PHE A 33 -14.11 -14.19 -17.65
N ASP A 34 -14.31 -14.55 -18.92
CA ASP A 34 -14.79 -15.87 -19.34
C ASP A 34 -13.79 -16.96 -18.94
N LYS A 35 -12.48 -16.67 -18.98
CA LYS A 35 -11.44 -17.53 -18.39
C LYS A 35 -11.57 -17.71 -16.87
N ILE A 36 -12.11 -16.71 -16.14
CA ILE A 36 -12.38 -16.81 -14.70
C ILE A 36 -13.63 -17.66 -14.44
N GLN A 37 -14.65 -17.56 -15.30
CA GLN A 37 -15.85 -18.38 -15.23
C GLN A 37 -15.56 -19.85 -15.61
N ASP A 38 -14.68 -20.08 -16.58
CA ASP A 38 -14.13 -21.40 -16.94
C ASP A 38 -13.26 -21.97 -15.81
N LEU A 39 -12.49 -21.16 -15.09
CA LEU A 39 -11.69 -21.58 -13.93
C LEU A 39 -12.56 -21.92 -12.70
N ALA A 40 -13.64 -21.16 -12.46
CA ALA A 40 -14.61 -21.46 -11.40
C ALA A 40 -15.39 -22.76 -11.69
N THR A 41 -15.65 -23.04 -12.97
CA THR A 41 -16.27 -24.29 -13.42
C THR A 41 -15.27 -25.46 -13.39
N ALA A 42 -14.00 -25.22 -13.74
CA ALA A 42 -12.92 -26.20 -13.71
C ALA A 42 -12.50 -26.60 -12.28
N GLN A 43 -12.82 -25.78 -11.26
CA GLN A 43 -12.59 -26.11 -9.86
C GLN A 43 -13.38 -27.36 -9.39
N ASN A 44 -14.50 -27.67 -10.05
CA ASN A 44 -15.25 -28.91 -9.82
C ASN A 44 -14.67 -30.13 -10.57
N THR A 45 -13.73 -29.93 -11.50
CA THR A 45 -13.15 -31.02 -12.31
C THR A 45 -11.68 -31.32 -11.97
N LEU A 46 -10.94 -30.36 -11.40
CA LEU A 46 -9.50 -30.48 -11.09
C LEU A 46 -9.16 -31.04 -9.70
N VAL A 47 -10.08 -31.79 -9.06
CA VAL A 47 -9.72 -32.71 -7.97
C VAL A 47 -8.97 -33.94 -8.48
N ASN A 48 -9.00 -34.21 -9.79
CA ASN A 48 -8.27 -35.31 -10.41
C ASN A 48 -7.59 -34.84 -11.68
N LEU A 49 -6.33 -34.40 -11.61
CA LEU A 49 -5.26 -34.75 -12.55
C LEU A 49 -3.98 -33.97 -12.22
N LYS A 50 -2.95 -34.71 -11.81
CA LYS A 50 -1.57 -34.25 -11.72
C LYS A 50 -1.01 -34.04 -13.14
N GLY A 51 -0.27 -32.94 -13.31
CA GLY A 51 0.76 -32.82 -14.34
C GLY A 51 0.37 -31.97 -15.56
N SER A 52 0.84 -30.73 -15.57
CA SER A 52 1.57 -30.16 -16.72
C SER A 52 2.08 -28.78 -16.33
N GLU A 53 3.40 -28.70 -16.18
CA GLU A 53 4.15 -27.46 -16.14
C GLU A 53 4.10 -26.83 -17.55
N ASN A 54 3.69 -25.57 -17.64
CA ASN A 54 4.19 -24.53 -18.56
C ASN A 54 3.18 -23.38 -18.64
N LEU A 55 3.51 -22.22 -18.06
CA LEU A 55 3.08 -20.89 -18.52
C LEU A 55 3.87 -19.79 -17.79
N LEU A 56 4.54 -18.96 -18.59
CA LEU A 56 4.93 -17.57 -18.33
C LEU A 56 5.86 -17.28 -17.14
N THR A 57 7.14 -17.55 -17.35
CA THR A 57 8.25 -16.89 -16.64
C THR A 57 8.41 -15.46 -17.19
N VAL A 58 7.86 -14.48 -16.50
CA VAL A 58 8.36 -13.10 -16.59
C VAL A 58 9.65 -13.07 -15.79
N GLN A 59 10.78 -12.87 -16.47
CA GLN A 59 12.10 -12.72 -15.85
C GLN A 59 12.08 -11.52 -14.90
N ALA A 60 11.89 -11.81 -13.61
CA ALA A 60 12.25 -10.90 -12.54
C ALA A 60 13.74 -10.61 -12.65
N MET A 61 14.09 -9.33 -12.74
CA MET A 61 15.47 -8.87 -12.67
C MET A 61 16.05 -9.23 -11.30
N GLY A 62 16.78 -10.33 -11.23
CA GLY A 62 17.98 -10.49 -10.39
C GLY A 62 17.87 -10.37 -8.87
N LEU A 63 16.67 -10.40 -8.28
CA LEU A 63 16.50 -10.56 -6.83
C LEU A 63 15.91 -11.94 -6.56
N GLU A 64 16.79 -12.90 -6.27
CA GLU A 64 16.39 -14.18 -5.70
C GLU A 64 15.64 -13.92 -4.39
N LEU A 65 14.32 -14.14 -4.41
CA LEU A 65 13.52 -14.28 -3.20
C LEU A 65 13.92 -15.60 -2.54
N GLN A 66 14.94 -15.54 -1.68
CA GLN A 66 15.21 -16.63 -0.76
C GLN A 66 14.08 -16.69 0.27
N THR A 67 13.19 -17.67 0.10
CA THR A 67 12.32 -18.12 1.18
C THR A 67 13.17 -18.87 2.18
N ALA A 68 13.44 -18.27 3.35
CA ALA A 68 14.18 -18.91 4.42
C ALA A 68 13.43 -18.84 5.76
N VAL A 69 13.47 -19.98 6.44
CA VAL A 69 12.82 -20.33 7.70
C VAL A 69 13.72 -19.87 8.85
N GLY A 70 13.17 -19.24 9.89
CA GLY A 70 13.98 -18.92 11.06
C GLY A 70 13.22 -18.55 12.33
N LYS A 71 13.06 -19.55 13.22
CA LYS A 71 13.16 -19.28 14.66
C LYS A 71 14.60 -18.80 14.93
N GLY A 72 14.77 -17.52 15.28
CA GLY A 72 16.07 -16.97 15.71
C GLY A 72 17.05 -16.57 14.60
N THR A 73 16.59 -16.24 13.40
CA THR A 73 17.43 -15.63 12.35
C THR A 73 17.60 -14.12 12.55
N PRO A 74 18.70 -13.52 12.01
CA PRO A 74 19.00 -12.10 12.16
C PRO A 74 17.87 -11.22 11.65
N PHE A 75 17.69 -10.11 12.34
CA PHE A 75 16.72 -9.05 12.09
C PHE A 75 16.81 -8.55 10.64
N ASN A 76 15.85 -8.91 9.80
CA ASN A 76 15.80 -8.50 8.40
C ASN A 76 14.71 -7.42 8.20
N ILE A 77 15.07 -6.37 7.48
CA ILE A 77 14.12 -5.32 7.07
C ILE A 77 13.19 -5.90 6.00
N GLY A 78 11.89 -5.67 6.14
CA GLY A 78 10.89 -6.12 5.18
C GLY A 78 10.36 -7.54 5.39
N GLU A 79 10.67 -8.19 6.51
CA GLU A 79 10.16 -9.55 6.80
C GLU A 79 8.68 -9.55 7.16
N ALA A 80 7.94 -10.46 6.54
CA ALA A 80 6.52 -10.65 6.81
C ALA A 80 6.22 -11.38 8.12
N GLU A 81 7.18 -12.14 8.64
CA GLU A 81 7.09 -12.66 9.99
C GLU A 81 7.52 -11.57 10.97
N PRO A 82 6.74 -11.28 12.03
CA PRO A 82 7.21 -10.40 13.08
C PRO A 82 8.47 -11.00 13.74
N PHE A 83 9.40 -10.15 14.15
CA PHE A 83 10.67 -10.58 14.75
C PHE A 83 10.50 -11.20 16.16
N TYR A 84 9.29 -11.16 16.71
CA TYR A 84 8.92 -11.72 18.01
C TYR A 84 7.91 -12.86 17.88
N GLN A 85 7.82 -13.67 18.93
CA GLN A 85 6.97 -14.84 18.91
C GLN A 85 5.48 -14.48 19.08
N MET A 86 4.66 -14.91 18.12
CA MET A 86 3.20 -14.83 18.23
C MET A 86 2.67 -15.87 19.24
N PRO A 87 1.53 -15.61 19.91
CA PRO A 87 0.91 -16.56 20.83
C PRO A 87 0.52 -17.85 20.09
N LYS A 88 0.42 -18.97 20.81
CA LYS A 88 0.09 -20.27 20.19
C LYS A 88 -1.32 -20.27 19.59
N GLU A 89 -2.21 -19.53 20.23
CA GLU A 89 -3.59 -19.27 19.86
C GLU A 89 -3.72 -18.24 18.72
N PHE A 90 -2.61 -17.67 18.23
CA PHE A 90 -2.64 -16.80 17.07
C PHE A 90 -3.18 -17.56 15.87
N ASN A 91 -4.43 -17.24 15.53
CA ASN A 91 -5.09 -17.83 14.40
C ASN A 91 -4.72 -17.01 13.17
N PHE A 92 -3.56 -17.33 12.58
CA PHE A 92 -3.24 -16.84 11.26
C PHE A 92 -4.29 -17.38 10.29
N LYS A 93 -5.16 -16.50 9.82
CA LYS A 93 -6.06 -16.79 8.72
C LYS A 93 -5.37 -16.31 7.46
N PRO A 94 -4.72 -17.18 6.67
CA PRO A 94 -4.67 -16.94 5.25
C PRO A 94 -6.14 -16.99 4.83
N TYR A 95 -6.80 -15.83 4.76
CA TYR A 95 -8.17 -15.79 4.30
C TYR A 95 -8.11 -16.29 2.84
N LYS A 96 -8.62 -17.50 2.60
CA LYS A 96 -8.47 -18.25 1.34
C LYS A 96 -9.73 -18.15 0.49
N PRO A 97 -9.93 -17.02 -0.17
CA PRO A 97 -10.29 -17.01 -1.56
C PRO A 97 -8.99 -16.78 -2.32
N THR A 98 -8.43 -17.84 -2.88
CA THR A 98 -7.33 -17.69 -3.84
C THR A 98 -7.93 -17.05 -5.09
N PHE A 99 -7.59 -15.80 -5.39
CA PHE A 99 -7.83 -15.22 -6.71
C PHE A 99 -6.66 -15.66 -7.58
N GLN A 100 -6.92 -16.45 -8.64
CA GLN A 100 -5.89 -17.02 -9.53
C GLN A 100 -4.83 -17.91 -8.83
N GLY A 101 -5.18 -18.56 -7.72
CA GLY A 101 -4.25 -19.46 -7.01
C GLY A 101 -3.30 -18.78 -6.01
N ALA A 102 -3.27 -17.45 -5.97
CA ALA A 102 -2.49 -16.69 -4.98
C ALA A 102 -3.31 -16.45 -3.70
N SER A 103 -2.68 -16.67 -2.54
CA SER A 103 -3.18 -16.26 -1.23
C SER A 103 -3.20 -14.73 -1.09
N TYR A 104 -4.03 -14.17 -0.21
CA TYR A 104 -3.99 -12.72 0.03
C TYR A 104 -2.64 -12.22 0.51
N TYR A 105 -1.87 -13.05 1.22
CA TYR A 105 -0.51 -12.69 1.57
C TYR A 105 0.35 -12.47 0.33
N GLU A 106 0.28 -13.35 -0.68
CA GLU A 106 1.03 -13.16 -1.93
C GLU A 106 0.56 -11.93 -2.72
N ALA A 107 -0.73 -11.59 -2.62
CA ALA A 107 -1.30 -10.41 -3.27
C ALA A 107 -0.95 -9.08 -2.57
N THR A 108 -0.92 -9.07 -1.23
CA THR A 108 -0.83 -7.85 -0.42
C THR A 108 0.53 -7.66 0.26
N ASN A 109 1.31 -8.73 0.41
CA ASN A 109 2.45 -8.80 1.32
C ASN A 109 2.08 -8.54 2.79
N LEU A 110 0.80 -8.63 3.19
CA LEU A 110 0.33 -8.37 4.56
C LEU A 110 0.07 -9.67 5.32
N LYS A 111 0.52 -9.74 6.57
CA LYS A 111 0.21 -10.85 7.47
C LYS A 111 -0.84 -10.41 8.50
N ALA A 112 -2.02 -11.03 8.49
CA ALA A 112 -3.11 -10.68 9.39
C ALA A 112 -3.67 -11.88 10.17
N GLY A 113 -4.22 -11.63 11.36
CA GLY A 113 -4.85 -12.65 12.18
C GLY A 113 -5.47 -12.08 13.45
N VAL A 114 -5.95 -12.96 14.32
CA VAL A 114 -6.50 -12.57 15.63
C VAL A 114 -5.95 -13.47 16.73
N PHE A 115 -5.81 -12.91 17.93
CA PHE A 115 -5.55 -13.64 19.16
C PHE A 115 -6.31 -13.00 20.32
N GLU A 116 -6.40 -13.67 21.47
CA GLU A 116 -7.05 -13.12 22.66
C GLU A 116 -6.02 -12.63 23.67
N TYR A 117 -6.31 -11.52 24.33
CA TYR A 117 -5.54 -11.02 25.46
C TYR A 117 -6.50 -10.43 26.50
N GLU A 118 -6.50 -11.01 27.70
CA GLU A 118 -7.36 -10.58 28.82
C GLU A 118 -8.85 -10.41 28.46
N GLY A 119 -9.38 -11.32 27.63
CA GLY A 119 -10.79 -11.31 27.19
C GLY A 119 -11.11 -10.32 26.07
N LYS A 120 -10.12 -9.61 25.52
CA LYS A 120 -10.26 -8.80 24.29
C LYS A 120 -9.71 -9.56 23.09
N ARG A 121 -10.40 -9.45 21.95
CA ARG A 121 -9.91 -9.96 20.66
C ARG A 121 -8.99 -8.93 20.02
N ILE A 122 -7.72 -9.26 19.90
CA ILE A 122 -6.70 -8.41 19.29
C ILE A 122 -6.56 -8.82 17.83
N GLY A 123 -6.95 -7.91 16.93
CA GLY A 123 -6.59 -7.99 15.52
C GLY A 123 -5.12 -7.67 15.37
N PHE A 124 -4.41 -8.44 14.57
CA PHE A 124 -3.00 -8.23 14.26
C PHE A 124 -2.85 -8.01 12.77
N LEU A 125 -2.09 -6.98 12.38
CA LEU A 125 -1.73 -6.70 11.00
C LEU A 125 -0.25 -6.34 10.89
N ARG A 126 0.56 -7.19 10.27
CA ARG A 126 1.93 -6.88 9.89
C ARG A 126 1.94 -6.18 8.52
N ILE A 127 2.60 -5.03 8.45
CA ILE A 127 2.90 -4.31 7.21
C ILE A 127 4.41 -4.32 6.98
N PRO A 128 4.95 -5.35 6.29
CA PRO A 128 6.40 -5.51 6.18
C PRO A 128 7.05 -4.57 5.18
N SER A 129 6.36 -4.22 4.11
CA SER A 129 6.79 -3.21 3.16
C SER A 129 5.58 -2.61 2.46
N TYR A 130 5.77 -1.51 1.75
CA TYR A 130 4.79 -0.98 0.82
C TYR A 130 5.05 -1.42 -0.63
N GLN A 131 5.84 -2.48 -0.81
CA GLN A 131 6.05 -3.08 -2.12
C GLN A 131 5.04 -4.21 -2.35
N ILE A 132 4.39 -4.14 -3.51
CA ILE A 132 3.42 -5.14 -3.97
C ILE A 132 3.75 -5.54 -5.40
N ARG A 133 3.30 -6.73 -5.79
CA ARG A 133 3.51 -7.25 -7.15
C ARG A 133 2.38 -6.88 -8.09
N ASP A 134 1.15 -6.95 -7.61
CA ASP A 134 -0.06 -6.70 -8.39
C ASP A 134 -1.04 -5.82 -7.61
N LEU A 135 -1.38 -4.67 -8.19
CA LEU A 135 -2.19 -3.64 -7.54
C LEU A 135 -3.66 -4.05 -7.39
N VAL A 136 -4.21 -4.76 -8.37
CA VAL A 136 -5.62 -5.17 -8.38
C VAL A 136 -5.87 -6.19 -7.26
N SER A 137 -5.04 -7.23 -7.21
CA SER A 137 -5.11 -8.27 -6.18
C SER A 137 -4.78 -7.70 -4.80
N ALA A 138 -3.83 -6.76 -4.71
CA ALA A 138 -3.53 -6.08 -3.45
C ALA A 138 -4.74 -5.26 -2.94
N ASN A 139 -5.44 -4.54 -3.82
CA ASN A 139 -6.65 -3.78 -3.44
C ASN A 139 -7.75 -4.71 -2.92
N LEU A 140 -8.05 -5.77 -3.67
CA LEU A 140 -9.07 -6.73 -3.29
C LEU A 140 -8.72 -7.45 -1.98
N GLY A 141 -7.45 -7.84 -1.81
CA GLY A 141 -7.00 -8.50 -0.59
C GLY A 141 -7.01 -7.62 0.63
N LEU A 142 -6.61 -6.36 0.48
CA LEU A 142 -6.69 -5.39 1.56
C LEU A 142 -8.13 -5.22 2.05
N LYS A 143 -9.11 -5.12 1.14
CA LYS A 143 -10.55 -5.05 1.50
C LYS A 143 -10.99 -6.23 2.36
N GLY A 144 -10.62 -7.45 1.95
CA GLY A 144 -10.91 -8.66 2.71
C GLY A 144 -10.26 -8.66 4.09
N ILE A 145 -8.99 -8.26 4.19
CA ILE A 145 -8.24 -8.14 5.45
C ILE A 145 -8.90 -7.13 6.39
N ILE A 146 -9.21 -5.92 5.91
CA ILE A 146 -9.84 -4.88 6.73
C ILE A 146 -11.21 -5.33 7.23
N LYS A 147 -12.05 -5.90 6.37
CA LYS A 147 -13.33 -6.48 6.80
C LYS A 147 -13.14 -7.55 7.87
N TYR A 148 -12.25 -8.50 7.63
CA TYR A 148 -12.00 -9.61 8.56
C TYR A 148 -11.56 -9.09 9.93
N LEU A 149 -10.55 -8.21 9.96
CA LEU A 149 -10.07 -7.61 11.21
C LEU A 149 -11.18 -6.81 11.88
N ASN A 150 -11.96 -6.04 11.13
CA ASN A 150 -13.06 -5.26 11.67
C ASN A 150 -14.14 -6.13 12.35
N GLU A 151 -14.47 -7.30 11.80
CA GLU A 151 -15.49 -8.19 12.38
C GLU A 151 -14.99 -9.03 13.56
N ASN A 152 -13.69 -9.32 13.57
CA ASN A 152 -13.11 -10.33 14.46
C ASN A 152 -12.20 -9.75 15.55
N SER A 153 -12.08 -8.43 15.64
CA SER A 153 -11.29 -7.76 16.69
C SER A 153 -12.05 -6.65 17.38
N ASP A 154 -11.64 -6.39 18.62
CA ASP A 154 -12.07 -5.26 19.44
C ASP A 154 -11.03 -4.12 19.38
N VAL A 155 -9.76 -4.47 19.15
CA VAL A 155 -8.61 -3.57 19.00
C VAL A 155 -7.74 -4.09 17.86
N LEU A 156 -7.16 -3.20 17.04
CA LEU A 156 -6.18 -3.57 16.01
C LEU A 156 -4.77 -3.15 16.42
N LEU A 157 -3.87 -4.13 16.50
CA LEU A 157 -2.42 -3.94 16.61
C LEU A 157 -1.80 -4.08 15.22
N ILE A 158 -1.22 -2.99 14.72
CA ILE A 158 -0.44 -2.94 13.48
C ILE A 158 1.03 -3.06 13.85
N ASP A 159 1.74 -4.02 13.28
CA ASP A 159 3.19 -4.12 13.34
C ASP A 159 3.80 -3.64 12.02
N GLN A 160 4.33 -2.42 12.02
CA GLN A 160 5.05 -1.90 10.88
C GLN A 160 6.55 -2.15 10.97
N THR A 161 7.09 -2.42 12.15
CA THR A 161 8.54 -2.38 12.43
C THR A 161 9.42 -2.95 11.31
N SER A 162 10.52 -2.23 11.03
CA SER A 162 11.50 -2.61 10.01
C SER A 162 10.93 -2.59 8.59
N ASN A 163 10.12 -1.58 8.27
CA ASN A 163 9.52 -1.40 6.95
C ASN A 163 10.39 -0.49 6.06
N PRO A 164 10.92 -0.99 4.92
CA PRO A 164 11.81 -0.22 4.05
C PRO A 164 11.09 0.84 3.20
N GLY A 165 9.77 0.99 3.34
CA GLY A 165 8.95 1.83 2.49
C GLY A 165 8.44 1.08 1.26
N GLY A 166 8.20 1.82 0.18
CA GLY A 166 7.66 1.30 -1.07
C GLY A 166 6.72 2.27 -1.77
N MET A 167 5.63 1.76 -2.33
CA MET A 167 4.71 2.53 -3.14
C MET A 167 3.78 3.41 -2.29
N VAL A 168 3.79 4.73 -2.57
CA VAL A 168 2.89 5.72 -1.92
C VAL A 168 1.42 5.32 -2.07
N MET A 169 1.01 4.91 -3.26
CA MET A 169 -0.37 4.49 -3.50
C MET A 169 -0.79 3.29 -2.63
N TYR A 170 0.09 2.32 -2.39
CA TYR A 170 -0.26 1.18 -1.56
C TYR A 170 -0.36 1.55 -0.08
N SER A 171 0.50 2.46 0.38
CA SER A 171 0.34 3.14 1.68
C SER A 171 -1.03 3.81 1.78
N ASP A 172 -1.42 4.59 0.77
CA ASP A 172 -2.69 5.32 0.76
C ASP A 172 -3.91 4.38 0.72
N MET A 173 -3.81 3.23 0.06
CA MET A 173 -4.84 2.19 0.10
C MET A 173 -5.03 1.66 1.52
N ILE A 174 -3.93 1.33 2.22
CA ILE A 174 -3.98 0.90 3.62
C ILE A 174 -4.58 2.00 4.50
N ILE A 175 -4.10 3.24 4.35
CA ILE A 175 -4.63 4.40 5.08
C ILE A 175 -6.14 4.53 4.85
N LYS A 176 -6.61 4.47 3.59
CA LYS A 176 -8.03 4.51 3.22
C LYS A 176 -8.84 3.42 3.94
N GLY A 177 -8.28 2.21 4.05
CA GLY A 177 -8.90 1.11 4.82
C GLY A 177 -9.01 1.36 6.33
N LEU A 178 -8.19 2.25 6.90
CA LEU A 178 -8.20 2.57 8.33
C LEU A 178 -8.95 3.86 8.66
N VAL A 179 -8.96 4.85 7.75
CA VAL A 179 -9.54 6.18 7.98
C VAL A 179 -10.83 6.44 7.19
N GLY A 180 -11.10 5.64 6.15
CA GLY A 180 -12.14 5.91 5.17
C GLY A 180 -11.66 6.89 4.12
N GLU A 181 -12.40 7.98 3.90
CA GLU A 181 -12.03 8.98 2.90
C GLU A 181 -10.70 9.67 3.22
N ILE A 182 -9.89 9.87 2.18
CA ILE A 182 -8.64 10.61 2.29
C ILE A 182 -8.98 12.11 2.40
N ARG A 183 -8.54 12.73 3.50
CA ARG A 183 -8.74 14.15 3.77
C ARG A 183 -7.45 14.90 3.49
N ARG A 184 -7.41 15.65 2.39
CA ARG A 184 -6.19 16.31 1.88
C ARG A 184 -5.58 17.33 2.84
N ASP A 185 -6.37 17.89 3.75
CA ASP A 185 -5.93 18.82 4.80
C ASP A 185 -5.19 18.10 5.96
N SER A 186 -5.47 16.81 6.15
CA SER A 186 -4.85 15.97 7.17
C SER A 186 -3.79 15.02 6.61
N HIS A 187 -3.69 14.92 5.28
CA HIS A 187 -2.80 14.00 4.59
C HIS A 187 -1.44 14.63 4.29
N MET A 188 -0.41 13.79 4.20
CA MET A 188 0.95 14.24 3.94
C MET A 188 1.07 14.92 2.58
N ARG A 189 1.84 16.00 2.56
CA ARG A 189 2.18 16.73 1.34
C ARG A 189 3.67 16.65 1.07
N PHE A 190 4.09 17.06 -0.12
CA PHE A 190 5.46 16.95 -0.57
C PHE A 190 5.92 18.27 -1.17
N ALA A 191 7.04 18.81 -0.70
CA ALA A 191 7.73 19.91 -1.36
C ALA A 191 8.77 19.30 -2.32
N PHE A 192 8.54 19.38 -3.63
CA PHE A 192 9.41 18.77 -4.64
C PHE A 192 10.48 19.73 -5.09
N ARG A 193 11.66 19.20 -5.43
CA ARG A 193 12.55 19.90 -6.36
C ARG A 193 11.83 19.99 -7.71
N PRO A 194 11.59 21.19 -8.26
CA PRO A 194 10.85 21.33 -9.50
C PRO A 194 11.68 20.74 -10.64
N GLY A 195 11.26 19.57 -11.12
CA GLY A 195 11.94 18.81 -12.16
C GLY A 195 10.97 18.43 -13.27
N ARG A 196 11.50 18.27 -14.50
CA ARG A 196 10.67 17.87 -15.64
C ARG A 196 9.95 16.54 -15.40
N SER A 197 10.56 15.60 -14.68
CA SER A 197 9.95 14.29 -14.38
C SER A 197 8.60 14.43 -13.67
N ILE A 198 8.56 15.13 -12.52
CA ILE A 198 7.32 15.27 -11.74
C ILE A 198 6.27 16.12 -12.46
N ILE A 199 6.69 17.16 -13.21
CA ILE A 199 5.79 17.95 -14.05
C ILE A 199 5.15 17.07 -15.13
N SER A 200 5.95 16.27 -15.84
CA SER A 200 5.46 15.35 -16.86
C SER A 200 4.52 14.29 -16.29
N THR A 201 4.73 13.83 -15.05
CA THR A 201 3.77 12.94 -14.37
C THR A 201 2.40 13.60 -14.21
N PHE A 202 2.33 14.83 -13.69
CA PHE A 202 1.04 15.53 -13.51
C PHE A 202 0.39 15.92 -14.84
N GLN A 203 1.19 16.30 -15.85
CA GLN A 203 0.68 16.53 -17.22
C GLN A 203 0.11 15.26 -17.83
N PHE A 204 0.78 14.12 -17.64
CA PHE A 204 0.27 12.82 -18.09
C PHE A 204 -1.08 12.52 -17.43
N LEU A 205 -1.20 12.69 -16.10
CA LEU A 205 -2.47 12.47 -15.39
C LEU A 205 -3.59 13.39 -15.88
N GLN A 206 -3.30 14.67 -16.12
CA GLN A 206 -4.28 15.61 -16.68
C GLN A 206 -4.74 15.17 -18.08
N ASN A 207 -3.80 14.73 -18.92
CA ASN A 207 -4.13 14.19 -20.25
C ASN A 207 -4.97 12.91 -20.16
N GLN A 208 -4.65 12.00 -19.23
CA GLN A 208 -5.46 10.81 -18.99
C GLN A 208 -6.87 11.19 -18.56
N LEU A 209 -7.04 12.09 -17.59
CA LEU A 209 -8.37 12.58 -17.17
C LEU A 209 -9.18 13.15 -18.33
N ASN A 210 -8.54 13.88 -19.25
CA ASN A 210 -9.20 14.40 -20.43
C ASN A 210 -9.66 13.29 -21.39
N SER A 211 -8.91 12.20 -21.50
CA SER A 211 -9.30 11.03 -22.32
C SER A 211 -10.42 10.19 -21.72
N LEU A 212 -10.73 10.34 -20.42
CA LEU A 212 -11.81 9.60 -19.76
C LEU A 212 -13.21 10.08 -20.15
N GLN A 213 -13.32 11.21 -20.86
CA GLN A 213 -14.62 11.79 -21.25
C GLN A 213 -15.46 10.83 -22.12
N ASP A 214 -14.80 9.95 -22.86
CA ASP A 214 -15.43 8.98 -23.75
C ASP A 214 -15.76 7.65 -23.07
N ILE A 215 -15.45 7.48 -21.77
CA ILE A 215 -15.71 6.26 -21.01
C ILE A 215 -16.85 6.56 -20.01
N PRO A 216 -18.09 6.11 -20.27
CA PRO A 216 -19.24 6.44 -19.44
C PRO A 216 -19.06 6.11 -17.95
N GLU A 217 -18.35 5.04 -17.63
CA GLU A 217 -18.06 4.60 -16.26
C GLU A 217 -17.09 5.52 -15.52
N LEU A 218 -16.29 6.30 -16.24
CA LEU A 218 -15.19 7.11 -15.72
C LEU A 218 -15.40 8.62 -15.91
N VAL A 219 -16.47 9.03 -16.59
CA VAL A 219 -16.75 10.45 -16.88
C VAL A 219 -16.81 11.32 -15.61
N GLY A 220 -17.27 10.74 -14.49
CA GLY A 220 -17.32 11.42 -13.19
C GLY A 220 -15.94 11.72 -12.58
N LEU A 221 -14.90 10.97 -12.96
CA LEU A 221 -13.55 11.13 -12.39
C LEU A 221 -12.92 12.46 -12.81
N LYS A 222 -13.14 12.92 -14.06
CA LYS A 222 -12.65 14.23 -14.48
C LYS A 222 -13.21 15.32 -13.54
N SER A 223 -14.53 15.40 -13.40
CA SER A 223 -15.17 16.38 -12.50
C SER A 223 -14.62 16.33 -11.06
N LYS A 224 -14.31 15.12 -10.56
CA LYS A 224 -13.77 14.91 -9.22
C LYS A 224 -12.32 15.39 -9.04
N TYR A 225 -11.47 15.23 -10.05
CA TYR A 225 -10.02 15.39 -9.90
C TYR A 225 -9.39 16.56 -10.68
N ASP A 226 -10.05 17.09 -11.72
CA ASP A 226 -9.48 18.06 -12.66
C ASP A 226 -8.86 19.28 -11.96
N THR A 227 -9.68 20.01 -11.20
CA THR A 227 -9.25 21.23 -10.49
C THR A 227 -8.08 20.97 -9.55
N ALA A 228 -8.08 19.80 -8.90
CA ALA A 228 -7.06 19.51 -7.90
C ALA A 228 -5.75 19.04 -8.55
N ILE A 229 -5.79 18.31 -9.67
CA ILE A 229 -4.59 18.01 -10.47
C ILE A 229 -4.03 19.28 -11.10
N GLU A 230 -4.88 20.15 -11.64
CA GLU A 230 -4.48 21.47 -12.16
C GLU A 230 -3.80 22.32 -11.11
N THR A 231 -4.36 22.34 -9.90
CA THR A 231 -3.78 23.08 -8.77
C THR A 231 -2.38 22.58 -8.46
N GLU A 232 -2.16 21.27 -8.38
CA GLU A 232 -0.83 20.72 -8.07
C GLU A 232 0.14 20.84 -9.24
N LEU A 233 -0.34 20.71 -10.49
CA LEU A 233 0.48 20.95 -11.67
C LEU A 233 0.96 22.41 -11.73
N SER A 234 0.09 23.39 -11.45
CA SER A 234 0.46 24.81 -11.39
C SER A 234 1.57 25.07 -10.37
N ALA A 235 1.49 24.42 -9.20
CA ALA A 235 2.52 24.50 -8.17
C ALA A 235 3.90 24.09 -8.70
N LEU A 236 3.92 23.00 -9.46
CA LEU A 236 5.14 22.42 -10.03
C LEU A 236 5.70 23.29 -11.16
N THR A 237 4.85 23.79 -12.04
CA THR A 237 5.27 24.59 -13.19
C THR A 237 5.68 26.01 -12.80
N GLU A 238 5.01 26.64 -11.83
CA GLU A 238 5.39 27.94 -11.27
C GLU A 238 6.77 27.87 -10.61
N ALA A 239 6.98 26.90 -9.71
CA ALA A 239 8.27 26.71 -9.06
C ALA A 239 9.40 26.43 -10.07
N PHE A 240 9.12 25.67 -11.12
CA PHE A 240 10.07 25.43 -12.20
C PHE A 240 10.38 26.68 -13.02
N ALA A 241 9.36 27.47 -13.37
CA ALA A 241 9.53 28.70 -14.16
C ALA A 241 10.31 29.78 -13.39
N ASN A 242 10.16 29.80 -12.06
CA ASN A 242 10.81 30.76 -11.17
C ASN A 242 12.19 30.30 -10.64
N ASP A 243 12.69 29.15 -11.07
CA ASP A 243 13.93 28.52 -10.55
C ASP A 243 13.93 28.37 -9.01
N GLU A 244 12.77 28.02 -8.45
CA GLU A 244 12.63 27.80 -7.02
C GLU A 244 13.35 26.51 -6.60
N ARG A 245 13.91 26.50 -5.39
CA ARG A 245 14.61 25.32 -4.87
C ARG A 245 13.64 24.15 -4.61
N LEU A 246 12.46 24.48 -4.10
CA LEU A 246 11.39 23.54 -3.79
C LEU A 246 10.05 24.18 -4.13
N THR A 247 9.09 23.35 -4.51
CA THR A 247 7.71 23.78 -4.72
C THR A 247 7.04 24.07 -3.38
N ARG A 248 5.93 24.83 -3.41
CA ARG A 248 4.96 24.71 -2.30
C ARG A 248 4.54 23.24 -2.12
N PRO A 249 4.08 22.83 -0.92
CA PRO A 249 3.65 21.46 -0.71
C PRO A 249 2.52 21.07 -1.68
N VAL A 250 2.71 19.94 -2.38
CA VAL A 250 1.73 19.33 -3.28
C VAL A 250 1.25 18.00 -2.71
N SER A 251 0.01 17.62 -2.99
CA SER A 251 -0.52 16.32 -2.57
C SER A 251 -0.21 15.23 -3.60
N LEU A 252 0.41 14.14 -3.17
CA LEU A 252 0.46 12.90 -3.94
C LEU A 252 -0.78 12.02 -3.73
N SER A 253 -1.56 12.26 -2.66
CA SER A 253 -2.75 11.47 -2.37
C SER A 253 -3.78 11.56 -3.49
N ILE A 254 -3.83 12.68 -4.21
CA ILE A 254 -4.72 12.85 -5.36
C ILE A 254 -4.43 11.84 -6.47
N VAL A 255 -3.15 11.50 -6.68
CA VAL A 255 -2.74 10.51 -7.66
C VAL A 255 -3.21 9.13 -7.20
N SER A 256 -2.99 8.80 -5.93
CA SER A 256 -3.46 7.54 -5.34
C SER A 256 -4.98 7.40 -5.41
N GLU A 257 -5.72 8.45 -5.04
CA GLU A 257 -7.19 8.48 -5.07
C GLU A 257 -7.72 8.28 -6.50
N LEU A 258 -7.15 8.99 -7.48
CA LEU A 258 -7.51 8.83 -8.89
C LEU A 258 -7.25 7.40 -9.35
N MET A 259 -6.07 6.85 -9.10
CA MET A 259 -5.71 5.49 -9.53
C MET A 259 -6.62 4.44 -8.88
N ILE A 260 -6.92 4.56 -7.58
CA ILE A 260 -7.86 3.66 -6.89
C ILE A 260 -9.25 3.74 -7.54
N ASP A 261 -9.75 4.94 -7.80
CA ASP A 261 -11.07 5.12 -8.41
C ASP A 261 -11.11 4.62 -9.86
N MET A 262 -10.01 4.75 -10.62
CA MET A 262 -9.90 4.19 -11.97
C MET A 262 -9.94 2.65 -11.96
N LEU A 263 -9.42 2.02 -10.92
CA LEU A 263 -9.52 0.56 -10.74
C LEU A 263 -10.93 0.13 -10.32
N GLU A 264 -11.59 0.91 -9.46
CA GLU A 264 -12.86 0.52 -8.84
C GLU A 264 -14.09 0.90 -9.65
N ALA A 265 -14.10 2.05 -10.31
CA ALA A 265 -15.29 2.58 -10.97
C ALA A 265 -15.83 1.68 -12.09
N PRO A 266 -15.01 1.13 -13.02
CA PRO A 266 -15.50 0.22 -14.05
C PRO A 266 -16.13 -1.05 -13.45
N LEU A 267 -15.48 -1.61 -12.42
CA LEU A 267 -15.98 -2.77 -11.68
C LEU A 267 -17.31 -2.45 -11.00
N LYS A 268 -17.41 -1.32 -10.30
CA LYS A 268 -18.62 -0.85 -9.62
C LYS A 268 -19.77 -0.67 -10.61
N VAL A 269 -19.56 -0.01 -11.75
CA VAL A 269 -20.61 0.17 -12.76
C VAL A 269 -21.06 -1.16 -13.33
N LYS A 270 -20.12 -1.99 -13.82
CA LYS A 270 -20.44 -3.30 -14.41
C LYS A 270 -21.22 -4.18 -13.43
N MET A 271 -20.74 -4.30 -12.19
CA MET A 271 -21.32 -5.15 -11.14
C MET A 271 -22.65 -4.65 -10.55
N THR A 272 -23.06 -3.41 -10.81
CA THR A 272 -24.30 -2.84 -10.26
C THR A 272 -25.37 -2.60 -11.31
N GLN A 273 -25.00 -2.33 -12.56
CA GLN A 273 -25.95 -1.87 -13.59
C GLN A 273 -26.36 -2.96 -14.59
N THR A 274 -25.58 -4.04 -14.74
CA THR A 274 -25.89 -5.14 -15.68
C THR A 274 -26.37 -6.39 -14.95
N GLU A 275 -27.25 -7.18 -15.56
CA GLU A 275 -27.71 -8.45 -14.95
C GLU A 275 -26.56 -9.45 -14.78
N ASP A 276 -25.72 -9.61 -15.81
CA ASP A 276 -24.51 -10.45 -15.74
C ASP A 276 -23.53 -9.96 -14.65
N GLY A 277 -23.37 -8.64 -14.52
CA GLY A 277 -22.52 -8.05 -13.50
C GLY A 277 -23.06 -8.22 -12.08
N LYS A 278 -24.38 -8.12 -11.88
CA LYS A 278 -25.01 -8.43 -10.57
C LYS A 278 -24.81 -9.89 -10.21
N LEU A 279 -24.99 -10.80 -11.16
CA LEU A 279 -24.72 -12.23 -10.96
C LEU A 279 -23.24 -12.45 -10.60
N MET A 280 -22.31 -11.85 -11.35
CA MET A 280 -20.88 -11.90 -11.08
C MET A 280 -20.53 -11.38 -9.68
N ARG A 281 -21.14 -10.26 -9.25
CA ARG A 281 -20.95 -9.72 -7.89
C ARG A 281 -21.37 -10.73 -6.82
N GLU A 282 -22.55 -11.33 -6.95
CA GLU A 282 -23.02 -12.32 -5.98
C GLU A 282 -22.16 -13.60 -5.99
N THR A 283 -21.71 -14.06 -7.17
CA THR A 283 -20.78 -15.20 -7.29
C THR A 283 -19.44 -14.90 -6.61
N LEU A 284 -18.83 -13.75 -6.89
CA LEU A 284 -17.60 -13.34 -6.24
C LEU A 284 -17.80 -13.14 -4.75
N LYS A 285 -18.91 -12.54 -4.33
CA LYS A 285 -19.21 -12.37 -2.90
C LYS A 285 -19.33 -13.70 -2.16
N ALA A 286 -19.95 -14.71 -2.78
CA ALA A 286 -20.01 -16.06 -2.24
C ALA A 286 -18.63 -16.71 -2.16
N ALA A 287 -17.79 -16.55 -3.19
CA ALA A 287 -16.44 -17.12 -3.23
C ALA A 287 -15.46 -16.43 -2.26
N LEU A 288 -15.55 -15.10 -2.18
CA LEU A 288 -14.65 -14.26 -1.38
C LEU A 288 -15.07 -14.18 0.09
N GLY A 289 -16.35 -14.41 0.40
CA GLY A 289 -16.92 -14.15 1.73
C GLY A 289 -17.16 -12.66 2.02
N PHE A 290 -16.96 -11.79 1.03
CA PHE A 290 -17.21 -10.36 1.08
C PHE A 290 -17.46 -9.78 -0.29
N ASP A 291 -18.06 -8.60 -0.34
CA ASP A 291 -18.41 -7.91 -1.57
C ASP A 291 -17.16 -7.24 -2.19
N PRO A 292 -16.70 -7.64 -3.38
CA PRO A 292 -15.46 -7.12 -3.98
C PRO A 292 -15.50 -5.60 -4.23
N ILE A 293 -16.69 -5.03 -4.38
CA ILE A 293 -16.88 -3.58 -4.60
C ILE A 293 -17.33 -2.84 -3.34
N GLY A 294 -17.33 -3.51 -2.19
CA GLY A 294 -17.60 -2.89 -0.90
C GLY A 294 -16.55 -1.85 -0.51
N ASP A 295 -17.00 -0.80 0.17
CA ASP A 295 -16.14 0.21 0.78
C ASP A 295 -15.88 -0.18 2.24
N TYR A 296 -14.80 -0.93 2.46
CA TYR A 296 -14.44 -1.44 3.79
C TYR A 296 -13.52 -0.48 4.54
N LYS A 297 -13.91 -0.16 5.77
CA LYS A 297 -13.16 0.67 6.71
C LYS A 297 -13.13 0.00 8.08
N TYR A 298 -11.99 0.05 8.76
CA TYR A 298 -11.90 -0.34 10.17
C TYR A 298 -12.59 0.70 11.05
N GLU A 299 -13.55 0.25 11.85
CA GLU A 299 -14.53 1.09 12.54
C GLU A 299 -13.88 2.15 13.44
N ASP A 300 -14.35 3.40 13.36
CA ASP A 300 -13.78 4.54 14.11
C ASP A 300 -13.85 4.37 15.63
N SER A 301 -14.86 3.62 16.11
CA SER A 301 -15.04 3.30 17.53
C SER A 301 -13.96 2.34 18.06
N LYS A 302 -13.28 1.61 17.17
CA LYS A 302 -12.28 0.61 17.53
C LYS A 302 -10.87 1.22 17.51
N PRO A 303 -10.11 1.08 18.61
CA PRO A 303 -8.76 1.62 18.69
C PRO A 303 -7.81 0.88 17.74
N ILE A 304 -6.86 1.65 17.18
CA ILE A 304 -5.73 1.12 16.43
C ILE A 304 -4.45 1.53 17.15
N ILE A 305 -3.58 0.56 17.36
CA ILE A 305 -2.26 0.73 17.94
C ILE A 305 -1.25 0.35 16.86
N MET A 306 -0.25 1.18 16.63
CA MET A 306 0.74 0.95 15.57
C MET A 306 2.15 0.93 16.16
N MET A 307 2.82 -0.21 15.99
CA MET A 307 4.18 -0.45 16.44
C MET A 307 5.17 -0.01 15.36
N ILE A 308 6.12 0.86 15.74
CA ILE A 308 7.15 1.42 14.86
C ILE A 308 8.55 1.27 15.46
N ASN A 309 9.57 1.37 14.61
CA ASN A 309 10.97 1.41 15.05
C ASN A 309 11.87 2.26 14.15
N GLU A 310 13.15 2.34 14.51
CA GLU A 310 14.19 3.12 13.84
C GLU A 310 14.56 2.61 12.44
N LEU A 311 13.97 1.49 12.01
CA LEU A 311 14.17 0.87 10.70
C LEU A 311 12.93 0.99 9.80
N ASP A 312 11.93 1.77 10.22
CA ASP A 312 10.85 2.24 9.38
C ASP A 312 11.30 3.45 8.56
N ILE A 313 11.26 3.30 7.23
CA ILE A 313 11.91 4.19 6.26
C ILE A 313 10.91 4.58 5.17
N SER A 314 10.92 5.85 4.74
CA SER A 314 10.16 6.35 3.58
C SER A 314 8.65 6.13 3.72
N GLY A 315 8.05 5.15 3.04
CA GLY A 315 6.65 4.76 3.28
C GLY A 315 6.40 4.33 4.74
N GLY A 316 7.42 3.74 5.38
CA GLY A 316 7.46 3.44 6.80
C GLY A 316 7.52 4.68 7.69
N ASP A 317 7.99 5.83 7.21
CA ASP A 317 7.83 7.12 7.92
C ASP A 317 6.47 7.77 7.59
N ALA A 318 6.07 7.75 6.31
CA ALA A 318 4.91 8.46 5.81
C ALA A 318 3.60 7.92 6.39
N THR A 319 3.41 6.60 6.40
CA THR A 319 2.17 5.98 6.88
C THR A 319 1.87 6.28 8.35
N PRO A 320 2.81 6.07 9.30
CA PRO A 320 2.54 6.42 10.70
C PRO A 320 2.39 7.93 10.90
N ALA A 321 3.13 8.78 10.16
CA ALA A 321 2.95 10.24 10.23
C ALA A 321 1.52 10.64 9.83
N VAL A 322 1.02 10.09 8.71
CA VAL A 322 -0.35 10.37 8.23
C VAL A 322 -1.39 9.86 9.22
N LEU A 323 -1.26 8.62 9.69
CA LEU A 323 -2.24 8.06 10.62
C LEU A 323 -2.25 8.80 11.98
N GLN A 324 -1.08 9.26 12.44
CA GLN A 324 -0.96 10.13 13.61
C GLN A 324 -1.60 11.51 13.36
N ASP A 325 -1.39 12.11 12.18
CA ASP A 325 -2.00 13.37 11.78
C ASP A 325 -3.52 13.28 11.67
N TYR A 326 -4.06 12.11 11.32
CA TYR A 326 -5.49 11.83 11.36
C TYR A 326 -6.03 11.61 12.77
N GLY A 327 -5.17 11.43 13.78
CA GLY A 327 -5.55 11.03 15.13
C GLY A 327 -6.12 9.61 15.18
N ARG A 328 -5.76 8.76 14.22
CA ARG A 328 -6.39 7.43 14.05
C ARG A 328 -5.73 6.34 14.87
N VAL A 329 -4.44 6.50 15.15
CA VAL A 329 -3.58 5.49 15.78
C VAL A 329 -2.96 6.03 17.06
N LYS A 330 -2.74 5.13 18.02
CA LYS A 330 -1.79 5.31 19.11
C LYS A 330 -0.47 4.65 18.72
N MET A 331 0.61 5.42 18.67
CA MET A 331 1.93 4.94 18.27
C MET A 331 2.70 4.36 19.46
N VAL A 332 3.31 3.20 19.29
CA VAL A 332 4.16 2.55 20.30
C VAL A 332 5.48 2.10 19.68
N GLY A 333 6.59 2.20 20.40
CA GLY A 333 7.89 1.77 19.88
C GLY A 333 8.97 2.83 20.08
N VAL A 334 9.78 3.03 19.05
CA VAL A 334 10.80 4.09 19.00
C VAL A 334 10.65 4.90 17.73
N ASN A 335 11.34 6.05 17.68
CA ASN A 335 11.26 6.97 16.55
C ASN A 335 11.66 6.30 15.23
N THR A 336 10.95 6.63 14.14
CA THR A 336 11.28 6.12 12.80
C THR A 336 12.56 6.75 12.22
N ALA A 337 13.04 6.25 11.07
CA ALA A 337 14.33 6.63 10.51
C ALA A 337 14.42 8.09 10.01
N GLY A 338 13.29 8.66 9.58
CA GLY A 338 13.25 10.01 9.03
C GLY A 338 13.76 10.11 7.59
N ALA A 339 13.48 9.11 6.75
CA ALA A 339 13.73 9.19 5.31
C ALA A 339 12.55 9.88 4.60
N GLY A 340 12.35 11.15 4.97
CA GLY A 340 11.19 11.95 4.68
C GLY A 340 11.18 12.56 3.28
N GLY A 341 11.35 11.75 2.24
CA GLY A 341 11.32 12.23 0.86
C GLY A 341 11.18 11.12 -0.18
N SER A 342 10.63 11.46 -1.34
CA SER A 342 10.69 10.60 -2.51
C SER A 342 12.08 10.67 -3.15
N VAL A 343 12.52 9.56 -3.74
CA VAL A 343 13.82 9.45 -4.39
C VAL A 343 13.69 9.51 -5.91
N GLY A 344 14.66 10.14 -6.55
CA GLY A 344 14.90 10.06 -7.98
C GLY A 344 16.17 9.25 -8.26
N GLN A 345 16.16 8.46 -9.32
CA GLN A 345 17.37 7.82 -9.84
C GLN A 345 17.95 8.69 -10.96
N PHE A 346 19.26 8.87 -10.90
CA PHE A 346 20.03 9.71 -11.80
C PHE A 346 21.23 8.91 -12.29
N GLY A 347 21.68 9.18 -13.50
CA GLY A 347 22.83 8.49 -14.06
C GLY A 347 23.23 9.07 -15.40
N HIS A 348 24.35 8.58 -15.91
CA HIS A 348 24.87 8.99 -17.21
C HIS A 348 25.82 7.94 -17.78
N ASP A 349 25.70 7.70 -19.08
CA ASP A 349 26.40 6.59 -19.77
C ASP A 349 27.47 7.04 -20.78
N LEU A 350 27.80 8.34 -20.92
CA LEU A 350 28.66 8.78 -22.06
C LEU A 350 30.16 8.47 -21.92
N ARG A 351 30.73 8.31 -20.72
CA ARG A 351 32.18 8.04 -20.55
C ARG A 351 32.50 7.16 -19.35
N ASN A 352 31.97 7.52 -18.18
CA ASN A 352 32.00 6.68 -17.00
C ASN A 352 30.54 6.43 -16.65
N GLN A 353 30.09 5.19 -16.81
CA GLN A 353 28.75 4.81 -16.41
C GLN A 353 28.65 4.92 -14.89
N PHE A 354 27.73 5.73 -14.40
CA PHE A 354 27.37 5.75 -12.99
C PHE A 354 25.88 6.00 -12.83
N SER A 355 25.33 5.44 -11.77
CA SER A 355 23.99 5.73 -11.29
C SER A 355 24.06 6.11 -9.82
N PHE A 356 23.17 7.01 -9.40
CA PHE A 356 23.00 7.40 -8.01
C PHE A 356 21.53 7.71 -7.73
N THR A 357 21.14 7.56 -6.48
CA THR A 357 19.80 7.88 -6.01
C THR A 357 19.89 9.11 -5.12
N ALA A 358 18.99 10.07 -5.31
CA ALA A 358 18.95 11.26 -4.48
C ALA A 358 17.51 11.64 -4.14
N THR A 359 17.30 12.17 -2.93
CA THR A 359 16.01 12.70 -2.49
C THR A 359 15.62 13.89 -3.36
N GLN A 360 14.40 13.85 -3.91
CA GLN A 360 13.85 14.87 -4.81
C GLN A 360 12.63 15.59 -4.21
N SER A 361 12.20 15.24 -3.00
CA SER A 361 11.14 15.95 -2.27
C SER A 361 11.33 15.87 -0.76
N LEU A 362 10.63 16.73 -0.03
CA LEU A 362 10.48 16.67 1.41
C LEU A 362 9.03 16.37 1.78
N MET A 363 8.82 15.38 2.62
CA MET A 363 7.55 15.04 3.27
C MET A 363 7.21 16.10 4.31
N ILE A 364 6.04 16.70 4.14
CA ILE A 364 5.50 17.78 4.97
C ILE A 364 4.24 17.26 5.67
N ARG A 365 4.25 17.29 7.00
CA ARG A 365 3.12 16.95 7.87
C ARG A 365 2.02 18.01 7.82
N LYS A 366 0.83 17.71 8.34
CA LYS A 366 -0.31 18.64 8.32
C LYS A 366 -0.03 19.99 9.00
N ASP A 367 0.86 20.00 9.99
CA ASP A 367 1.26 21.18 10.76
C ASP A 367 2.45 21.95 10.14
N GLY A 368 2.95 21.49 8.99
CA GLY A 368 4.14 22.02 8.33
C GLY A 368 5.46 21.40 8.78
N GLY A 369 5.44 20.47 9.74
CA GLY A 369 6.61 19.75 10.21
C GLY A 369 7.25 18.87 9.12
N LEU A 370 8.57 18.71 9.19
CA LEU A 370 9.34 17.85 8.28
C LEU A 370 9.47 16.43 8.87
N VAL A 371 9.49 15.44 7.99
CA VAL A 371 9.86 14.05 8.35
C VAL A 371 11.34 13.79 8.16
N GLU A 372 11.97 14.47 7.19
CA GLU A 372 13.38 14.27 6.82
C GLU A 372 14.32 14.53 8.03
N ASN A 373 15.14 13.54 8.38
CA ASN A 373 16.01 13.48 9.57
C ASN A 373 15.31 13.53 10.94
N ILE A 374 13.98 13.64 10.98
CA ILE A 374 13.21 13.77 12.22
C ILE A 374 12.45 12.47 12.51
N GLY A 375 11.87 11.84 11.49
CA GLY A 375 11.02 10.66 11.65
C GLY A 375 9.70 10.97 12.35
N VAL A 376 9.10 9.93 12.90
CA VAL A 376 7.81 9.97 13.61
C VAL A 376 8.02 9.43 15.01
N ALA A 377 7.75 10.27 16.01
CA ALA A 377 7.87 9.90 17.40
C ALA A 377 6.68 9.05 17.86
N PRO A 378 6.91 8.02 18.70
CA PRO A 378 5.85 7.24 19.30
C PRO A 378 5.12 8.02 20.39
N ASP A 379 3.86 7.67 20.65
CA ASP A 379 3.13 8.17 21.82
C ASP A 379 3.52 7.44 23.11
N ILE A 380 3.95 6.18 22.97
CA ILE A 380 4.36 5.28 24.05
C ILE A 380 5.75 4.75 23.71
N ASP A 381 6.76 5.15 24.48
CA ASP A 381 8.12 4.62 24.31
C ASP A 381 8.14 3.12 24.65
N PHE A 382 8.63 2.32 23.70
CA PHE A 382 8.80 0.89 23.85
C PHE A 382 10.10 0.46 23.17
N GLN A 383 11.15 0.35 23.97
CA GLN A 383 12.47 -0.05 23.49
C GLN A 383 12.67 -1.56 23.68
N LEU A 384 13.46 -2.16 22.79
CA LEU A 384 13.99 -3.50 22.99
C LEU A 384 15.03 -3.48 24.12
N LYS A 385 14.98 -4.49 24.97
CA LYS A 385 15.90 -4.70 26.09
C LYS A 385 16.94 -5.74 25.71
N LYS A 386 18.08 -5.70 26.40
CA LYS A 386 19.09 -6.79 26.32
C LYS A 386 18.46 -8.16 26.54
N SER A 387 17.52 -8.26 27.49
CA SER A 387 16.80 -9.49 27.79
C SER A 387 16.03 -10.01 26.59
N ASP A 388 15.38 -9.14 25.81
CA ASP A 388 14.62 -9.57 24.63
C ASP A 388 15.54 -10.24 23.61
N VAL A 389 16.74 -9.70 23.38
CA VAL A 389 17.71 -10.32 22.47
C VAL A 389 18.22 -11.65 23.02
N THR A 390 18.62 -11.70 24.30
CA THR A 390 19.15 -12.93 24.92
C THR A 390 18.10 -14.03 25.06
N GLU A 391 16.82 -13.66 25.13
CA GLU A 391 15.67 -14.57 25.22
C GLU A 391 14.99 -14.77 23.87
N GLN A 392 15.66 -14.43 22.77
CA GLN A 392 15.19 -14.65 21.39
C GLN A 392 13.79 -14.07 21.11
N PHE A 393 13.53 -12.88 21.65
CA PHE A 393 12.33 -12.07 21.47
C PHE A 393 11.02 -12.70 21.94
N VAL A 394 11.08 -13.78 22.74
CA VAL A 394 9.90 -14.48 23.26
C VAL A 394 9.02 -13.58 24.14
N ASN A 395 9.64 -12.64 24.86
CA ASN A 395 8.94 -11.78 25.81
C ASN A 395 8.55 -10.40 25.25
N VAL A 396 8.84 -10.11 23.98
CA VAL A 396 8.52 -8.80 23.38
C VAL A 396 7.02 -8.57 23.33
N LEU A 397 6.23 -9.48 22.76
CA LEU A 397 4.78 -9.31 22.68
C LEU A 397 4.11 -9.28 24.05
N PRO A 398 4.37 -10.21 25.01
CA PRO A 398 3.84 -10.10 26.36
C PRO A 398 4.13 -8.75 27.03
N ARG A 399 5.36 -8.23 26.87
CA ARG A 399 5.78 -6.94 27.42
C ARG A 399 5.10 -5.77 26.70
N LEU A 400 4.91 -5.86 25.39
CA LEU A 400 4.17 -4.87 24.59
C LEU A 400 2.72 -4.80 25.09
N MET A 401 2.03 -5.94 25.18
CA MET A 401 0.65 -5.99 25.65
C MET A 401 0.49 -5.43 27.07
N GLN A 402 1.41 -5.76 27.98
CA GLN A 402 1.44 -5.18 29.32
C GLN A 402 1.66 -3.66 29.28
N THR A 403 2.59 -3.18 28.43
CA THR A 403 2.87 -1.75 28.28
C THR A 403 1.63 -0.99 27.77
N LEU A 404 0.94 -1.54 26.78
CA LEU A 404 -0.28 -0.95 26.22
C LEU A 404 -1.40 -0.90 27.26
N LYS A 405 -1.53 -1.93 28.11
CA LYS A 405 -2.46 -1.95 29.24
C LYS A 405 -2.13 -0.85 30.25
N ASP A 406 -0.87 -0.72 30.66
CA ASP A 406 -0.44 0.29 31.65
C ASP A 406 -0.74 1.72 31.17
N HIS A 407 -0.70 1.94 29.85
CA HIS A 407 -1.03 3.21 29.21
C HIS A 407 -2.52 3.36 28.82
N LYS A 408 -3.39 2.41 29.21
CA LYS A 408 -4.82 2.39 28.87
C LYS A 408 -5.10 2.46 27.36
N ALA A 409 -4.21 1.87 26.56
CA ALA A 409 -4.37 1.77 25.11
C ALA A 409 -5.15 0.52 24.68
N LEU A 410 -5.34 -0.45 25.58
CA LEU A 410 -6.07 -1.70 25.34
C LEU A 410 -7.52 -1.67 25.79
#